data_AF-A0A1C4PF94-F1
#
_entry.id   AF-A0A1C4PF94-F1
#
_cell.length_a   1.000
_cell.length_b   1.000
_cell.length_c   1.000
_cell.angle_alpha   90.00
_cell.angle_beta   90.00
_cell.angle_gamma   90.00
#
_symmetry.space_group_name_H-M   'P 1'
#
loop_
_entity.id
_entity.type
_entity.pdbx_description
1 polymer ?
#
loop_
_entity_poly.entity_id
_entity_poly.type
_entity_poly.pdbx_seq_one_letter_code
_entity_poly.pdbx_strand_id
1 'polypeptide(L)' 'MKDLPARRLLLVHAHPDDESINNGATMAKYAAEGAHVTLVTCTLGEEGEVIPPRSPASPRTGTTCWAPTGSGELAAA' A
#
# COMPACT_ATOMS: atom_id res chain seq x y z
N MET A 1 27.85 -7.24 -4.48
CA MET A 1 26.45 -7.72 -4.40
C MET A 1 26.10 -7.82 -2.93
N LYS A 2 24.97 -7.29 -2.44
CA LYS A 2 24.57 -7.49 -1.03
C LYS A 2 24.18 -8.95 -0.83
N ASP A 3 24.72 -9.62 0.20
CA ASP A 3 24.21 -10.92 0.63
C ASP A 3 22.78 -10.71 1.16
N LEU A 4 21.80 -11.30 0.47
CA LEU A 4 20.41 -11.26 0.87
C LEU A 4 20.03 -12.57 1.57
N PRO A 5 19.05 -12.52 2.51
CA PRO A 5 18.50 -13.72 3.14
C PRO A 5 18.09 -14.79 2.11
N ALA A 6 18.21 -16.05 2.48
CA ALA A 6 17.82 -17.18 1.62
C ALA A 6 16.33 -17.16 1.26
N ARG A 7 15.47 -16.69 2.19
CA ARG A 7 14.03 -16.51 1.95
C ARG A 7 13.77 -15.09 1.45
N ARG A 8 13.11 -14.99 0.30
CA ARG A 8 12.78 -13.72 -0.34
C ARG A 8 11.37 -13.77 -0.92
N LEU A 9 10.62 -12.70 -0.75
CA LEU A 9 9.27 -12.54 -1.29
C LEU A 9 9.23 -11.28 -2.15
N LEU A 10 8.66 -11.39 -3.35
CA LEU A 10 8.33 -10.26 -4.21
C LEU A 10 6.81 -10.21 -4.35
N LEU A 11 6.20 -9.11 -3.95
CA LEU A 11 4.78 -8.86 -4.11
C LEU A 11 4.59 -7.71 -5.09
N VAL A 12 3.73 -7.90 -6.08
CA VAL A 12 3.46 -6.92 -7.13
C VAL A 12 1.98 -6.59 -7.09
N HIS A 13 1.67 -5.34 -6.83
CA HIS A 13 0.32 -4.83 -6.66
C HIS A 13 0.03 -3.68 -7.62
N ALA A 14 -1.24 -3.49 -7.97
CA ALA A 14 -1.63 -2.52 -8.99
C ALA A 14 -1.59 -1.09 -8.44
N HIS A 15 -2.23 -0.88 -7.30
CA HIS A 15 -2.38 0.43 -6.67
C HIS A 15 -1.80 0.41 -5.26
N PRO A 16 -1.54 1.60 -4.68
CA PRO A 16 -1.35 1.71 -3.24
C PRO A 16 -2.53 1.08 -2.49
N ASP A 17 -2.29 0.53 -1.31
CA ASP A 17 -3.24 -0.17 -0.42
C ASP A 17 -3.59 -1.62 -0.81
N ASP A 18 -3.44 -2.03 -2.07
CA ASP A 18 -3.69 -3.40 -2.50
C ASP A 18 -2.82 -4.41 -1.71
N GLU A 19 -1.60 -4.02 -1.35
CA GLU A 19 -0.66 -4.87 -0.60
C GLU A 19 -1.12 -5.09 0.84
N SER A 20 -1.63 -4.05 1.49
CA SER A 20 -2.02 -4.11 2.90
C SER A 20 -3.34 -4.85 3.06
N ILE A 21 -4.29 -4.64 2.14
CA ILE A 21 -5.60 -5.32 2.10
C ILE A 21 -5.43 -6.83 1.87
N ASN A 22 -4.64 -7.21 0.87
CA ASN A 22 -4.58 -8.61 0.45
C ASN A 22 -3.49 -9.40 1.19
N ASN A 23 -2.36 -8.74 1.51
CA ASN A 23 -1.14 -9.43 1.89
C ASN A 23 -0.42 -8.82 3.10
N GLY A 24 -0.96 -7.80 3.77
CA GLY A 24 -0.31 -7.10 4.87
C GLY A 24 0.17 -8.03 5.98
N ALA A 25 -0.72 -8.90 6.49
CA ALA A 25 -0.35 -9.88 7.53
C ALA A 25 0.70 -10.89 7.06
N THR A 26 0.69 -11.26 5.77
CA THR A 26 1.65 -12.21 5.19
C THR A 26 3.03 -11.57 5.09
N MET A 27 3.10 -10.33 4.59
CA MET A 27 4.35 -9.57 4.51
C MET A 27 4.95 -9.35 5.91
N ALA A 28 4.14 -8.91 6.87
CA ALA A 28 4.56 -8.69 8.25
C ALA A 28 5.13 -9.97 8.89
N LYS A 29 4.46 -11.10 8.71
CA LYS A 29 4.93 -12.40 9.21
C LYS A 29 6.32 -12.75 8.64
N TYR A 30 6.48 -12.71 7.32
CA TYR A 30 7.74 -13.12 6.70
C TYR A 30 8.88 -12.14 6.97
N ALA A 31 8.59 -10.84 7.07
CA ALA A 31 9.55 -9.84 7.52
C ALA A 31 10.02 -10.13 8.95
N ALA A 32 9.10 -10.44 9.88
CA ALA A 32 9.43 -10.82 11.26
C ALA A 32 10.24 -12.12 11.35
N GLU A 33 10.04 -13.05 10.41
CA GLU A 33 10.84 -14.29 10.29
C GLU A 33 12.21 -14.08 9.59
N GLY A 34 12.56 -12.83 9.22
CA GLY A 34 13.85 -12.47 8.63
C GLY A 34 13.95 -12.70 7.12
N ALA A 35 12.83 -12.88 6.42
CA ALA A 35 12.82 -12.92 4.96
C ALA A 35 12.99 -11.50 4.38
N HIS A 36 13.62 -11.42 3.21
CA HIS A 36 13.68 -10.18 2.46
C HIS A 36 12.39 -9.98 1.65
N VAL A 37 11.54 -9.05 2.09
CA VAL A 37 10.28 -8.72 1.41
C VAL A 37 10.49 -7.51 0.51
N THR A 38 10.07 -7.61 -0.74
CA THR A 38 10.10 -6.51 -1.72
C THR A 38 8.70 -6.32 -2.26
N LEU A 39 8.21 -5.09 -2.17
CA LEU A 39 6.93 -4.66 -2.72
C LEU A 39 7.17 -3.83 -3.97
N VAL A 40 6.39 -4.10 -5.02
CA VAL A 40 6.31 -3.28 -6.22
C VAL A 40 4.86 -2.86 -6.39
N THR A 41 4.63 -1.55 -6.43
CA THR A 41 3.33 -0.98 -6.76
C THR A 41 3.41 -0.38 -8.15
N CYS A 42 2.56 -0.85 -9.06
CA CYS A 42 2.65 -0.52 -10.48
C CYS A 42 2.22 0.91 -10.79
N THR A 43 1.32 1.48 -10.00
CA THR A 43 0.77 2.84 -10.18
C THR A 43 0.85 3.63 -8.89
N LEU A 44 0.68 4.96 -8.98
CA LEU A 44 0.58 5.80 -7.79
C LEU A 44 -0.86 5.95 -7.27
N GLY A 45 -1.82 5.20 -7.83
CA GLY A 45 -3.24 5.35 -7.47
C GLY A 45 -3.83 6.65 -8.00
N GLU A 46 -3.27 7.16 -9.09
CA GLU A 46 -3.74 8.32 -9.83
C GLU A 46 -5.09 8.04 -10.51
N GLU A 47 -6.08 7.41 -9.90
CA GLU A 47 -7.51 7.54 -10.26
C GLU A 47 -8.37 7.27 -9.00
N GLY A 48 -7.75 7.23 -7.82
CA GLY A 48 -8.40 6.90 -6.56
C GLY A 48 -9.31 8.01 -6.04
N GLU A 49 -10.32 7.62 -5.26
CA GLU A 49 -11.17 8.55 -4.52
C GLU A 49 -10.53 8.85 -3.15
N VAL A 50 -10.39 10.13 -2.82
CA VAL A 50 -9.99 10.53 -1.45
C VAL A 50 -11.23 10.54 -0.56
N ILE A 51 -11.21 9.69 0.46
CA ILE A 51 -12.24 9.68 1.49
C ILE A 51 -11.97 10.85 2.45
N PRO A 52 -12.83 11.89 2.51
CA PRO A 52 -12.62 12.99 3.43
C PRO A 52 -12.71 12.50 4.90
N PRO A 53 -12.01 13.16 5.83
CA PRO A 53 -12.10 12.83 7.25
C PRO A 53 -13.56 12.90 7.71
N ARG A 54 -13.97 11.92 8.52
CA ARG A 54 -15.36 11.77 8.96
C ARG A 54 -15.88 13.03 9.67
N SER A 55 -16.66 13.82 8.96
CA SER A 55 -17.58 14.81 9.53
C SER A 55 -18.99 14.19 9.56
N PRO A 56 -19.75 14.31 10.66
CA PRO A 56 -21.08 13.69 10.79
C PRO A 56 -22.14 14.21 9.79
N ALA A 57 -21.81 15.17 8.93
CA ALA A 57 -22.78 15.86 8.06
C ALA A 57 -22.52 15.73 6.54
N SER A 58 -21.53 14.97 6.08
CA SER A 58 -21.27 14.85 4.63
C SER A 58 -21.85 13.56 4.04
N PRO A 59 -22.81 13.62 3.11
CA PRO A 59 -23.18 12.47 2.30
C PRO A 59 -21.96 11.97 1.53
N ARG A 60 -21.92 10.66 1.31
CA ARG A 60 -20.91 9.93 0.53
C ARG A 60 -21.06 10.24 -0.96
N THR A 61 -20.85 11.50 -1.32
CA THR A 61 -20.96 11.99 -2.70
C THR A 61 -19.57 11.97 -3.30
N GLY A 62 -19.34 10.99 -4.18
CA GLY A 62 -18.08 10.73 -4.89
C GLY A 62 -17.63 11.94 -5.69
N THR A 63 -16.88 12.81 -5.03
CA THR A 63 -16.11 13.87 -5.69
C THR A 63 -14.68 13.38 -5.68
N THR A 64 -14.18 13.02 -6.86
CA THR A 64 -12.77 12.70 -7.07
C THR A 64 -11.94 13.95 -6.83
N CYS A 65 -11.57 14.20 -5.57
CA CYS A 65 -10.54 15.17 -5.23
C CYS A 65 -9.22 14.42 -5.12
N TRP A 66 -8.35 14.68 -6.09
CA TRP A 66 -7.08 14.00 -6.21
C TRP A 66 -6.03 14.72 -5.38
N ALA A 67 -5.58 14.07 -4.31
CA ALA A 67 -4.40 14.50 -3.59
C ALA A 67 -3.21 13.67 -4.08
N PRO A 68 -2.02 14.25 -4.27
CA PRO A 68 -0.81 13.53 -4.70
C PRO A 68 -0.23 12.60 -3.61
N THR A 69 -1.07 12.05 -2.73
CA THR A 69 -0.68 11.43 -1.45
C THR A 69 -0.27 9.96 -1.59
N GLY A 70 -0.48 9.30 -2.72
CA GLY A 70 -0.29 7.86 -2.86
C GLY A 70 1.13 7.36 -2.48
N SER A 71 2.17 8.16 -2.69
CA SER A 71 3.53 7.80 -2.26
C SER A 71 3.76 7.89 -0.74
N GLY A 72 3.01 8.74 -0.05
CA GLY A 72 3.11 8.92 1.41
C GLY A 72 2.50 7.77 2.19
N GLU A 73 1.41 7.19 1.69
CA GLU A 73 0.76 6.01 2.30
C GLU A 73 1.62 4.75 2.16
N LEU A 74 2.23 4.54 0.98
CA LEU A 74 3.18 3.44 0.74
C LEU A 74 4.40 3.45 1.68
N ALA A 75 4.84 4.62 2.15
CA ALA A 75 5.95 4.72 3.10
C ALA A 75 5.53 4.43 4.55
N ALA A 76 4.23 4.48 4.84
CA ALA A 76 3.66 4.25 6.16
C ALA A 76 3.08 2.83 6.34
N ALA A 77 2.77 2.15 5.24
CA ALA A 77 2.37 0.74 5.18
C ALA A 77 3.56 -0.20 5.42
#